data_AF-A0A2H3DEQ2-F1
#
_entry.id   AF-A0A2H3DEQ2-F1
#
_cell.length_a   1.000
_cell.length_b   1.000
_cell.length_c   1.000
_cell.angle_alpha   90.00
_cell.angle_beta   90.00
_cell.angle_gamma   90.00
#
_symmetry.space_group_name_H-M   'P 1'
#
loop_
_entity.id
_entity.type
_entity.pdbx_description
1 polymer ?
#
loop_
_entity_poly.entity_id
_entity_poly.type
_entity_poly.pdbx_seq_one_letter_code
_entity_poly.pdbx_strand_id
1 'polypeptide(L)'
;PLYSLLPVLLLISVTIRPTPYRCFLFLPIFVTAHYLVYHTIMDDIFSRLSIGASIPPLVASALDYILLTEPQMELFQTGQTIPQAAFPDLKSRLEWSLLTSQRGTGWTHEPRNLPPSPYTTSTPRWRFDVDRTAQSVLRFIVWGAAATYNEYRPAIFFDALEETRFLGKRALVWSWAVPTIASLTTIHALLSAAMLAFGIWGVETWRWFYGSWSDAYTVLRFWSHTWHQLLRKSITAPGDRFVSYLSLSKGSNLTSAVKLYTAFFVSGWIHHSSDYVVLGYHGGGLKFFMSQAFCIMIESVVLDLGQRLGLQVGSHTLFWSIIGYI
;
A
#
# COMPACT_ATOMS: atom_id res chain seq x y z
N PRO A 1 23.47 2.36 -10.52
CA PRO A 1 23.55 1.01 -11.15
C PRO A 1 22.75 -0.07 -10.41
N LEU A 2 23.00 -0.29 -9.10
CA LEU A 2 22.36 -1.36 -8.32
C LEU A 2 20.86 -1.14 -8.09
N TYR A 3 20.42 0.10 -7.87
CA TYR A 3 18.99 0.42 -7.68
C TYR A 3 18.13 -0.02 -8.87
N SER A 4 18.60 0.21 -10.09
CA SER A 4 17.90 -0.17 -11.33
C SER A 4 17.83 -1.68 -11.55
N LEU A 5 18.69 -2.47 -10.90
CA LEU A 5 18.70 -3.92 -11.01
C LEU A 5 17.47 -4.56 -10.34
N LEU A 6 17.02 -3.99 -9.22
CA LEU A 6 15.90 -4.52 -8.44
C LEU A 6 14.59 -4.67 -9.26
N PRO A 7 14.06 -3.62 -9.93
CA PRO A 7 12.85 -3.77 -10.73
C PRO A 7 13.05 -4.68 -11.95
N VAL A 8 14.26 -4.74 -12.51
CA VAL A 8 14.58 -5.63 -13.64
C VAL A 8 14.54 -7.10 -13.20
N LEU A 9 15.16 -7.44 -12.07
CA LEU A 9 15.12 -8.81 -11.52
C LEU A 9 13.69 -9.22 -11.16
N LEU A 10 12.91 -8.30 -10.56
CA LEU A 10 11.50 -8.56 -10.26
C LEU A 10 10.70 -8.78 -11.56
N LEU A 11 10.91 -7.97 -12.59
CA LEU A 11 10.26 -8.12 -13.89
C LEU A 11 10.59 -9.47 -14.55
N ILE A 12 11.86 -9.87 -14.54
CA ILE A 12 12.29 -11.19 -15.02
C ILE A 12 11.55 -12.26 -14.22
N SER A 13 11.53 -12.16 -12.90
CA SER A 13 10.90 -13.16 -12.05
C SER A 13 9.41 -13.35 -12.34
N VAL A 14 8.67 -12.31 -12.73
CA VAL A 14 7.24 -12.41 -13.02
C VAL A 14 6.93 -12.83 -14.46
N THR A 15 7.94 -12.89 -15.35
CA THR A 15 7.74 -13.14 -16.80
C THR A 15 8.37 -14.44 -17.30
N ILE A 16 9.34 -14.98 -16.58
CA ILE A 16 9.89 -16.32 -16.86
C ILE A 16 8.81 -17.38 -16.64
N ARG A 17 8.86 -18.45 -17.43
CA ARG A 17 7.96 -19.59 -17.24
C ARG A 17 8.19 -20.25 -15.88
N PRO A 18 7.17 -20.92 -15.31
CA PRO A 18 7.31 -21.66 -14.06
C PRO A 18 8.52 -22.58 -14.11
N THR A 19 9.40 -22.46 -13.12
CA THR A 19 10.62 -23.25 -13.00
C THR A 19 10.99 -23.40 -11.53
N PRO A 20 11.49 -24.57 -11.09
CA PRO A 20 11.92 -24.77 -9.70
C PRO A 20 13.07 -23.82 -9.31
N TYR A 21 13.84 -23.31 -10.28
CA TYR A 21 14.99 -22.43 -10.03
C TYR A 21 14.62 -20.97 -9.80
N ARG A 22 13.34 -20.61 -9.94
CA ARG A 22 12.83 -19.24 -9.81
C ARG A 22 13.08 -18.65 -8.43
N CYS A 23 13.05 -19.48 -7.38
CA CYS A 23 13.32 -19.07 -6.01
C CYS A 23 14.71 -18.43 -5.83
N PHE A 24 15.69 -18.80 -6.65
CA PHE A 24 17.04 -18.24 -6.60
C PHE A 24 17.10 -16.76 -7.01
N LEU A 25 16.07 -16.23 -7.69
CA LEU A 25 15.98 -14.80 -8.02
C LEU A 25 15.67 -13.93 -6.80
N PHE A 26 15.15 -14.50 -5.71
CA PHE A 26 14.84 -13.72 -4.51
C PHE A 26 16.09 -13.25 -3.77
N LEU A 27 17.09 -14.12 -3.61
CA LEU A 27 18.32 -13.81 -2.87
C LEU A 27 19.06 -12.57 -3.39
N PRO A 28 19.35 -12.40 -4.70
CA PRO A 28 20.02 -11.20 -5.20
C PRO A 28 19.18 -9.93 -5.02
N ILE A 29 17.84 -10.02 -5.12
CA ILE A 29 16.94 -8.90 -4.80
C ILE A 29 17.08 -8.52 -3.33
N PHE A 30 16.96 -9.50 -2.42
CA PHE A 30 17.01 -9.28 -0.99
C PHE A 30 18.36 -8.69 -0.54
N VAL A 31 19.48 -9.27 -0.98
CA VAL A 31 20.82 -8.81 -0.61
C VAL A 31 21.10 -7.41 -1.15
N THR A 32 20.76 -7.15 -2.42
CA THR A 32 20.94 -5.82 -3.03
C THR A 32 20.07 -4.77 -2.33
N ALA A 33 18.81 -5.10 -2.05
CA ALA A 33 17.90 -4.23 -1.33
C ALA A 33 18.40 -3.93 0.09
N HIS A 34 18.86 -4.95 0.81
CA HIS A 34 19.42 -4.80 2.16
C HIS A 34 20.64 -3.87 2.14
N TYR A 35 21.57 -4.09 1.20
CA TYR A 35 22.74 -3.21 1.03
C TYR A 35 22.33 -1.75 0.73
N LEU A 36 21.39 -1.56 -0.19
CA LEU A 36 20.93 -0.22 -0.58
C LEU A 36 20.25 0.53 0.57
N VAL A 37 19.46 -0.17 1.40
CA VAL A 37 18.74 0.44 2.52
C VAL A 37 19.66 0.69 3.71
N TYR A 38 20.47 -0.31 4.11
CA TYR A 38 21.16 -0.28 5.40
C TYR A 38 22.63 0.13 5.33
N HIS A 39 23.24 0.15 4.14
CA HIS A 39 24.67 0.39 3.97
C HIS A 39 25.01 1.52 2.99
N THR A 40 24.02 2.14 2.36
CA THR A 40 24.26 3.29 1.48
C THR A 40 24.09 4.59 2.26
N ILE A 41 25.16 5.38 2.32
CA ILE A 41 25.12 6.71 2.94
C ILE A 41 24.59 7.69 1.90
N MET A 42 23.49 8.38 2.24
CA MET A 42 22.97 9.52 1.48
C MET A 42 23.09 10.78 2.32
N ASP A 43 23.38 11.90 1.69
CA ASP A 43 23.67 13.15 2.41
C ASP A 43 22.40 13.86 2.91
N ASP A 44 21.25 13.65 2.24
CA ASP A 44 19.98 14.30 2.60
C ASP A 44 18.90 13.32 3.11
N ILE A 45 18.06 13.83 4.01
CA ILE A 45 16.98 13.06 4.67
C ILE A 45 15.90 12.59 3.70
N PHE A 46 15.61 13.36 2.65
CA PHE A 46 14.55 13.03 1.69
C PHE A 46 14.94 11.84 0.82
N SER A 47 16.20 11.77 0.39
CA SER A 47 16.74 10.62 -0.34
C SER A 47 16.76 9.37 0.53
N ARG A 48 17.16 9.48 1.80
CA ARG A 48 17.10 8.37 2.76
C ARG A 48 15.68 7.85 2.93
N LEU A 49 14.74 8.75 3.22
CA LEU A 49 13.32 8.40 3.36
C LEU A 49 12.77 7.76 2.09
N SER A 50 13.11 8.29 0.92
CA SER A 50 12.64 7.79 -0.37
C SER A 50 13.14 6.36 -0.66
N ILE A 51 14.41 6.06 -0.34
CA ILE A 51 14.98 4.72 -0.48
C ILE A 51 14.36 3.76 0.54
N GLY A 52 14.32 4.16 1.81
CA GLY A 52 13.74 3.38 2.90
C GLY A 52 12.24 3.11 2.71
N ALA A 53 11.52 3.94 1.94
CA ALA A 53 10.10 3.76 1.66
C ALA A 53 9.83 3.01 0.35
N SER A 54 10.72 3.05 -0.64
CA SER A 54 10.47 2.49 -1.97
C SER A 54 11.05 1.08 -2.18
N ILE A 55 12.19 0.75 -1.55
CA ILE A 55 12.86 -0.55 -1.73
C ILE A 55 12.18 -1.69 -0.95
N PRO A 56 11.82 -1.54 0.34
CA PRO A 56 11.20 -2.64 1.08
C PRO A 56 9.87 -3.15 0.49
N PRO A 57 8.96 -2.29 -0.04
CA PRO A 57 7.79 -2.77 -0.77
C PRO A 57 8.11 -3.64 -2.00
N LEU A 58 9.22 -3.36 -2.69
CA LEU A 58 9.70 -4.17 -3.80
C LEU A 58 10.12 -5.55 -3.30
N VAL A 59 10.83 -5.63 -2.18
CA VAL A 59 11.20 -6.90 -1.55
C VAL A 59 9.98 -7.68 -1.09
N ALA A 60 8.96 -7.03 -0.51
CA ALA A 60 7.69 -7.67 -0.15
C ALA A 60 6.95 -8.19 -1.39
N SER A 61 6.99 -7.45 -2.50
CA SER A 61 6.45 -7.91 -3.79
C SER A 61 7.25 -9.09 -4.35
N ALA A 62 8.58 -9.07 -4.22
CA ALA A 62 9.44 -10.18 -4.62
C ALA A 62 9.20 -11.42 -3.77
N LEU A 63 8.98 -11.27 -2.46
CA LEU A 63 8.60 -12.37 -1.57
C LEU A 63 7.31 -13.02 -2.06
N ASP A 64 6.26 -12.22 -2.29
CA ASP A 64 5.00 -12.75 -2.80
C ASP A 64 5.20 -13.42 -4.17
N TYR A 65 5.65 -12.67 -5.15
CA TYR A 65 5.69 -13.16 -6.52
C TYR A 65 6.70 -14.28 -6.71
N ILE A 66 7.83 -14.33 -6.03
CA ILE A 66 8.88 -15.35 -6.29
C ILE A 66 8.68 -16.59 -5.45
N LEU A 67 8.27 -16.43 -4.19
CA LEU A 67 8.29 -17.53 -3.21
C LEU A 67 6.90 -18.00 -2.80
N LEU A 68 5.89 -17.11 -2.81
CA LEU A 68 4.58 -17.43 -2.28
C LEU A 68 3.55 -17.72 -3.37
N THR A 69 3.55 -16.98 -4.47
CA THR A 69 2.54 -17.06 -5.52
C THR A 69 3.21 -17.27 -6.86
N GLU A 70 2.78 -18.27 -7.65
CA GLU A 70 3.28 -18.42 -9.02
C GLU A 70 2.48 -17.51 -9.98
N PRO A 71 3.00 -16.33 -10.37
CA PRO A 71 2.25 -15.35 -11.14
C PRO A 71 1.85 -15.88 -12.51
N GLN A 72 2.63 -16.80 -13.08
CA GLN A 72 2.34 -17.32 -14.42
C GLN A 72 1.18 -18.34 -14.45
N MET A 73 0.85 -18.90 -13.28
CA MET A 73 -0.16 -19.97 -13.14
C MET A 73 -1.36 -19.57 -12.29
N GLU A 74 -1.19 -18.65 -11.33
CA GLU A 74 -2.23 -18.29 -10.35
C GLU A 74 -2.87 -16.93 -10.61
N LEU A 75 -2.21 -16.03 -11.35
CA LEU A 75 -2.67 -14.66 -11.52
C LEU A 75 -3.28 -14.47 -12.91
N PHE A 76 -4.58 -14.18 -12.91
CA PHE A 76 -5.39 -14.04 -14.11
C PHE A 76 -5.98 -12.65 -14.17
N GLN A 77 -6.06 -12.11 -15.38
CA GLN A 77 -6.92 -10.97 -15.64
C GLN A 77 -8.38 -11.39 -15.66
N THR A 78 -9.26 -10.44 -15.40
CA THR A 78 -10.71 -10.66 -15.49
C THR A 78 -11.05 -11.04 -16.93
N GLY A 79 -11.68 -12.21 -17.11
CA GLY A 79 -12.03 -12.76 -18.43
C GLY A 79 -10.93 -13.61 -19.09
N GLN A 80 -9.72 -13.68 -18.51
CA GLN A 80 -8.68 -14.59 -18.99
C GLN A 80 -9.00 -16.05 -18.64
N THR A 81 -8.90 -16.95 -19.62
CA THR A 81 -9.24 -18.37 -19.45
C THR A 81 -8.02 -19.28 -19.36
N ILE A 82 -6.89 -18.88 -19.96
CA ILE A 82 -5.64 -19.67 -19.97
C ILE A 82 -4.57 -19.02 -19.08
N PRO A 83 -3.69 -19.80 -18.43
CA PRO A 83 -2.57 -19.27 -17.65
C PRO A 83 -1.61 -18.42 -18.49
N GLN A 84 -0.95 -17.46 -17.87
CA GLN A 84 0.09 -16.63 -18.52
C GLN A 84 1.22 -17.50 -19.09
N ALA A 85 1.58 -18.60 -18.42
CA ALA A 85 2.62 -19.53 -18.88
C ALA A 85 2.34 -20.14 -20.27
N ALA A 86 1.07 -20.22 -20.67
CA ALA A 86 0.65 -20.82 -21.94
C ALA A 86 0.93 -19.91 -23.14
N PHE A 87 1.14 -18.60 -22.92
CA PHE A 87 1.49 -17.70 -24.02
C PHE A 87 2.90 -18.01 -24.55
N PRO A 88 3.06 -18.18 -25.87
CA PRO A 88 4.33 -18.61 -26.46
C PRO A 88 5.40 -17.52 -26.35
N ASP A 89 5.03 -16.27 -26.61
CA ASP A 89 5.96 -15.16 -26.73
C ASP A 89 6.12 -14.37 -25.42
N LEU A 90 7.28 -13.74 -25.27
CA LEU A 90 7.60 -12.92 -24.09
C LEU A 90 6.76 -11.63 -24.05
N LYS A 91 6.41 -11.08 -25.22
CA LYS A 91 5.64 -9.85 -25.32
C LYS A 91 4.25 -10.03 -24.70
N SER A 92 3.52 -11.09 -25.03
CA SER A 92 2.24 -11.44 -24.40
C SER A 92 2.41 -11.58 -22.88
N ARG A 93 3.44 -12.28 -22.39
CA ARG A 93 3.70 -12.41 -20.94
C ARG A 93 4.10 -11.07 -20.27
N LEU A 94 4.60 -10.10 -21.04
CA LEU A 94 5.01 -8.76 -20.57
C LEU A 94 3.89 -7.71 -20.66
N GLU A 95 3.07 -7.74 -21.71
CA GLU A 95 1.90 -6.87 -21.90
C GLU A 95 0.94 -7.01 -20.71
N TRP A 96 0.93 -8.20 -20.11
CA TRP A 96 0.17 -8.50 -18.91
C TRP A 96 0.99 -8.45 -17.62
N SER A 97 2.15 -7.78 -17.60
CA SER A 97 2.97 -7.68 -16.39
C SER A 97 2.24 -6.91 -15.29
N LEU A 98 2.03 -7.59 -14.16
CA LEU A 98 1.46 -7.07 -12.92
C LEU A 98 2.20 -5.84 -12.36
N LEU A 99 3.44 -5.60 -12.80
CA LEU A 99 4.21 -4.44 -12.37
C LEU A 99 3.57 -3.13 -12.81
N THR A 100 2.71 -3.14 -13.83
CA THR A 100 1.96 -1.97 -14.28
C THR A 100 0.62 -1.79 -13.55
N SER A 101 0.18 -2.78 -12.76
CA SER A 101 -1.07 -2.76 -11.98
C SER A 101 -0.82 -3.27 -10.56
N GLN A 102 -0.06 -2.49 -9.77
CA GLN A 102 0.28 -2.85 -8.37
C GLN A 102 -0.95 -3.09 -7.47
N ARG A 103 -2.08 -2.42 -7.77
CA ARG A 103 -3.36 -2.61 -7.07
C ARG A 103 -4.18 -3.79 -7.60
N GLY A 104 -3.70 -4.51 -8.61
CA GLY A 104 -4.42 -5.62 -9.23
C GLY A 104 -5.72 -5.20 -9.92
N THR A 105 -5.85 -3.94 -10.35
CA THR A 105 -7.06 -3.48 -11.02
C THR A 105 -7.24 -4.20 -12.36
N GLY A 106 -8.41 -4.81 -12.57
CA GLY A 106 -8.70 -5.68 -13.70
C GLY A 106 -8.25 -7.14 -13.52
N TRP A 107 -7.73 -7.52 -12.35
CA TRP A 107 -7.26 -8.89 -12.07
C TRP A 107 -8.19 -9.65 -11.12
N THR A 108 -8.12 -10.98 -11.13
CA THR A 108 -8.94 -11.85 -10.25
C THR A 108 -8.68 -11.63 -8.76
N HIS A 109 -7.53 -11.06 -8.41
CA HIS A 109 -7.14 -10.71 -7.06
C HIS A 109 -7.35 -9.22 -6.73
N GLU A 110 -8.08 -8.48 -7.57
CA GLU A 110 -8.41 -7.08 -7.31
C GLU A 110 -9.01 -6.92 -5.89
N PRO A 111 -8.49 -6.01 -5.06
CA PRO A 111 -9.05 -5.78 -3.75
C PRO A 111 -10.51 -5.33 -3.86
N ARG A 112 -11.40 -6.03 -3.13
CA ARG A 112 -12.86 -5.80 -3.17
C ARG A 112 -13.30 -4.38 -2.81
N ASN A 113 -12.48 -3.69 -2.04
CA ASN A 113 -12.81 -2.39 -1.44
C ASN A 113 -12.10 -1.22 -2.15
N LEU A 114 -11.59 -1.42 -3.37
CA LEU A 114 -11.07 -0.31 -4.15
C LEU A 114 -12.21 0.69 -4.46
N PRO A 115 -11.92 2.01 -4.47
CA PRO A 115 -12.90 2.99 -4.90
C PRO A 115 -13.35 2.69 -6.34
N PRO A 116 -14.62 2.97 -6.68
CA PRO A 116 -15.10 2.82 -8.05
C PRO A 116 -14.31 3.75 -8.99
N SER A 117 -14.21 3.37 -10.26
CA SER A 117 -13.67 4.26 -11.26
C SER A 117 -14.66 5.41 -11.49
N PRO A 118 -14.23 6.68 -11.43
CA PRO A 118 -15.09 7.80 -11.81
C PRO A 118 -15.21 7.93 -13.33
N TYR A 119 -14.50 7.09 -14.09
CA TYR A 119 -14.39 7.15 -15.54
C TYR A 119 -14.96 5.88 -16.17
N THR A 120 -15.58 6.07 -17.33
CA THR A 120 -16.11 5.03 -18.21
C THR A 120 -15.31 5.00 -19.52
N THR A 121 -15.50 3.97 -20.32
CA THR A 121 -14.92 3.89 -21.68
C THR A 121 -15.37 5.04 -22.58
N SER A 122 -16.53 5.66 -22.29
CA SER A 122 -17.04 6.85 -22.98
C SER A 122 -16.47 8.17 -22.46
N THR A 123 -15.67 8.16 -21.39
CA THR A 123 -15.10 9.37 -20.82
C THR A 123 -14.01 9.93 -21.74
N PRO A 124 -14.06 11.22 -22.13
CA PRO A 124 -13.05 11.80 -22.98
C PRO A 124 -11.73 12.01 -22.22
N ARG A 125 -10.60 11.82 -22.92
CA ARG A 125 -9.24 11.90 -22.32
C ARG A 125 -8.97 13.24 -21.63
N TRP A 126 -9.38 14.36 -22.23
CA TRP A 126 -9.16 15.69 -21.63
C TRP A 126 -9.80 15.83 -20.24
N ARG A 127 -10.96 15.18 -20.00
CA ARG A 127 -11.62 15.22 -18.69
C ARG A 127 -10.78 14.48 -17.66
N PHE A 128 -10.25 13.33 -18.04
CA PHE A 128 -9.31 12.59 -17.19
C PHE A 128 -8.09 13.45 -16.85
N ASP A 129 -7.48 14.10 -17.84
CA ASP A 129 -6.29 14.93 -17.65
C ASP A 129 -6.57 16.15 -16.76
N VAL A 130 -7.72 16.81 -16.94
CA VAL A 130 -8.16 17.92 -16.09
C VAL A 130 -8.38 17.46 -14.66
N ASP A 131 -9.09 16.34 -14.44
CA ASP A 131 -9.37 15.81 -13.11
C ASP A 131 -8.07 15.41 -12.38
N ARG A 132 -7.09 14.82 -13.09
CA ARG A 132 -5.79 14.43 -12.52
C ARG A 132 -4.93 15.64 -12.21
N THR A 133 -4.91 16.64 -13.09
CA THR A 133 -4.20 17.91 -12.88
C THR A 133 -4.77 18.67 -11.70
N ALA A 134 -6.09 18.84 -11.64
CA ALA A 134 -6.76 19.53 -10.54
C ALA A 134 -6.49 18.87 -9.19
N GLN A 135 -6.55 17.53 -9.11
CA GLN A 135 -6.20 16.78 -7.90
C GLN A 135 -4.74 17.01 -7.48
N SER A 136 -3.82 17.00 -8.45
CA SER A 136 -2.38 17.18 -8.19
C SER A 136 -2.09 18.60 -7.70
N VAL A 137 -2.70 19.63 -8.31
CA VAL A 137 -2.57 21.03 -7.88
C VAL A 137 -3.12 21.21 -6.46
N LEU A 138 -4.34 20.72 -6.18
CA LEU A 138 -4.92 20.80 -4.84
C LEU A 138 -4.01 20.13 -3.81
N ARG A 139 -3.53 18.92 -4.10
CA ARG A 139 -2.63 18.17 -3.21
C ARG A 139 -1.28 18.87 -3.01
N PHE A 140 -0.76 19.53 -4.04
CA PHE A 140 0.48 20.31 -3.94
C PHE A 140 0.30 21.54 -3.03
N ILE A 141 -0.83 22.23 -3.11
CA ILE A 141 -1.15 23.35 -2.20
C ILE A 141 -1.20 22.86 -0.75
N VAL A 142 -1.90 21.75 -0.49
CA VAL A 142 -2.02 21.18 0.86
C VAL A 142 -0.66 20.64 1.35
N TRP A 143 0.16 20.08 0.47
CA TRP A 143 1.54 19.70 0.75
C TRP A 143 2.37 20.91 1.20
N GLY A 144 2.30 22.03 0.47
CA GLY A 144 3.01 23.26 0.79
C GLY A 144 2.61 23.79 2.17
N ALA A 145 1.32 23.84 2.48
CA ALA A 145 0.84 24.26 3.79
C ALA A 145 1.36 23.37 4.93
N ALA A 146 1.39 22.04 4.74
CA ALA A 146 1.90 21.10 5.72
C ALA A 146 3.44 21.19 5.88
N ALA A 147 4.17 21.39 4.78
CA ALA A 147 5.61 21.59 4.79
C ALA A 147 5.98 22.89 5.54
N THR A 148 5.29 23.99 5.24
CA THR A 148 5.40 25.26 5.97
C THR A 148 5.09 25.06 7.46
N TYR A 149 4.02 24.33 7.81
CA TYR A 149 3.72 24.05 9.23
C TYR A 149 4.89 23.32 9.93
N ASN A 150 5.51 22.34 9.28
CA ASN A 150 6.66 21.62 9.84
C ASN A 150 7.89 22.52 9.98
N GLU A 151 8.14 23.41 9.02
CA GLU A 151 9.27 24.34 9.04
C GLU A 151 9.17 25.37 10.18
N TYR A 152 7.98 25.93 10.40
CA TYR A 152 7.74 26.98 11.42
C TYR A 152 7.37 26.43 12.81
N ARG A 153 7.36 25.10 13.01
CA ARG A 153 7.17 24.44 14.31
C ARG A 153 8.36 23.51 14.65
N PRO A 154 9.54 24.07 14.94
CA PRO A 154 10.76 23.29 15.25
C PRO A 154 10.70 22.49 16.56
N ALA A 155 9.60 22.54 17.33
CA ALA A 155 9.35 21.73 18.53
C ALA A 155 9.52 20.21 18.32
N ILE A 156 9.56 19.76 17.05
CA ILE A 156 9.85 18.38 16.64
C ILE A 156 11.32 18.00 16.85
N PHE A 157 12.24 18.97 16.84
CA PHE A 157 13.70 18.76 16.94
C PHE A 157 14.27 18.97 18.34
N PHE A 158 13.47 19.51 19.28
CA PHE A 158 13.92 19.87 20.63
C PHE A 158 12.92 19.37 21.67
N ASP A 159 12.91 18.07 21.99
CA ASP A 159 12.27 17.43 23.18
C ASP A 159 10.88 17.95 23.65
N ALA A 160 10.13 18.67 22.82
CA ALA A 160 8.89 19.36 23.19
C ALA A 160 7.64 18.50 22.92
N LEU A 161 7.82 17.17 22.86
CA LEU A 161 6.73 16.20 22.87
C LEU A 161 5.90 16.28 24.17
N GLU A 162 6.45 16.87 25.22
CA GLU A 162 5.76 17.10 26.50
C GLU A 162 4.79 18.30 26.47
N GLU A 163 5.03 19.35 25.66
CA GLU A 163 4.20 20.57 25.68
C GLU A 163 3.06 20.59 24.65
N THR A 164 3.03 19.66 23.70
CA THR A 164 1.97 19.65 22.69
C THR A 164 0.68 19.03 23.25
N ARG A 165 -0.32 19.90 23.52
CA ARG A 165 -1.71 19.50 23.80
C ARG A 165 -2.21 18.49 22.75
N PHE A 166 -3.26 17.72 23.08
CA PHE A 166 -3.88 16.71 22.21
C PHE A 166 -4.02 17.12 20.72
N LEU A 167 -4.50 18.33 20.46
CA LEU A 167 -4.64 18.87 19.10
C LEU A 167 -3.30 19.13 18.39
N GLY A 168 -2.26 19.55 19.13
CA GLY A 168 -0.91 19.75 18.59
C GLY A 168 -0.28 18.45 18.12
N LYS A 169 -0.43 17.36 18.89
CA LYS A 169 0.03 16.01 18.49
C LYS A 169 -0.68 15.52 17.22
N ARG A 170 -2.00 15.73 17.12
CA ARG A 170 -2.78 15.39 15.91
C ARG A 170 -2.32 16.23 14.70
N ALA A 171 -2.17 17.53 14.87
CA ALA A 171 -1.70 18.43 13.82
C ALA A 171 -0.31 18.01 13.30
N LEU A 172 0.59 17.60 14.21
CA LEU A 172 1.90 17.08 13.87
C LEU A 172 1.84 15.77 13.07
N VAL A 173 1.02 14.80 13.48
CA VAL A 173 0.87 13.55 12.71
C VAL A 173 0.36 13.86 11.29
N TRP A 174 -0.63 14.74 11.18
CA TRP A 174 -1.22 15.09 9.89
C TRP A 174 -0.29 15.95 9.02
N SER A 175 0.58 16.78 9.60
CA SER A 175 1.55 17.56 8.83
C SER A 175 2.63 16.69 8.16
N TRP A 176 2.81 15.44 8.59
CA TRP A 176 3.64 14.44 7.91
C TRP A 176 2.84 13.48 7.02
N ALA A 177 1.61 13.13 7.42
CA ALA A 177 0.74 12.27 6.62
C ALA A 177 0.27 12.96 5.32
N VAL A 178 -0.07 14.25 5.38
CA VAL A 178 -0.55 15.04 4.24
C VAL A 178 0.47 15.09 3.10
N PRO A 179 1.76 15.41 3.36
CA PRO A 179 2.77 15.36 2.32
C PRO A 179 2.88 14.00 1.64
N THR A 180 2.84 12.92 2.43
CA THR A 180 2.87 11.55 1.90
C THR A 180 1.67 11.26 1.00
N ILE A 181 0.48 11.69 1.42
CA ILE A 181 -0.77 11.56 0.64
C ILE A 181 -0.67 12.31 -0.68
N ALA A 182 -0.14 13.54 -0.65
CA ALA A 182 0.02 14.36 -1.83
C ALA A 182 1.04 13.75 -2.81
N SER A 183 2.20 13.31 -2.31
CA SER A 183 3.25 12.70 -3.12
C SER A 183 2.76 11.43 -3.82
N LEU A 184 2.12 10.51 -3.10
CA LEU A 184 1.61 9.27 -3.68
C LEU A 184 0.52 9.53 -4.72
N THR A 185 -0.39 10.48 -4.45
CA THR A 185 -1.43 10.88 -5.42
C THR A 185 -0.82 11.45 -6.69
N THR A 186 0.19 12.31 -6.56
CA THR A 186 0.88 12.95 -7.69
C THR A 186 1.64 11.92 -8.52
N ILE A 187 2.40 11.02 -7.88
CA ILE A 187 3.11 9.93 -8.58
C ILE A 187 2.12 9.05 -9.34
N HIS A 188 0.99 8.69 -8.70
CA HIS A 188 -0.05 7.91 -9.37
C HIS A 188 -0.69 8.67 -10.55
N ALA A 189 -0.91 9.99 -10.42
CA ALA A 189 -1.43 10.81 -11.50
C ALA A 189 -0.45 10.86 -12.70
N LEU A 190 0.83 11.10 -12.45
CA LEU A 190 1.88 11.12 -13.49
C LEU A 190 2.01 9.76 -14.18
N LEU A 191 2.03 8.66 -13.40
CA LEU A 191 2.05 7.31 -13.95
C LEU A 191 0.81 7.06 -14.82
N SER A 192 -0.36 7.48 -14.36
CA SER A 192 -1.61 7.27 -15.10
C SER A 192 -1.65 8.04 -16.43
N ALA A 193 -1.16 9.28 -16.44
CA ALA A 193 -1.04 10.07 -17.65
C ALA A 193 -0.05 9.45 -18.64
N ALA A 194 1.11 8.99 -18.16
CA ALA A 194 2.10 8.31 -18.99
C ALA A 194 1.53 7.03 -19.62
N MET A 195 0.91 6.16 -18.81
CA MET A 195 0.32 4.91 -19.29
C MET A 195 -0.82 5.14 -20.30
N LEU A 196 -1.63 6.19 -20.10
CA LEU A 196 -2.67 6.59 -21.04
C LEU A 196 -2.07 7.12 -22.35
N ALA A 197 -1.01 7.93 -22.28
CA ALA A 197 -0.32 8.49 -23.45
C ALA A 197 0.31 7.38 -24.32
N PHE A 198 0.87 6.34 -23.70
CA PHE A 198 1.40 5.16 -24.38
C PHE A 198 0.31 4.15 -24.82
N GLY A 199 -0.96 4.40 -24.51
CA GLY A 199 -2.06 3.51 -24.88
C GLY A 199 -2.04 2.15 -24.16
N ILE A 200 -1.37 2.06 -23.01
CA ILE A 200 -1.25 0.82 -22.23
C ILE A 200 -2.55 0.54 -21.46
N TRP A 201 -3.15 1.58 -20.87
CA TRP A 201 -4.38 1.47 -20.08
C TRP A 201 -5.39 2.56 -20.44
N GLY A 202 -6.66 2.20 -20.56
CA GLY A 202 -7.77 3.13 -20.78
C GLY A 202 -8.16 3.92 -19.53
N VAL A 203 -8.88 5.03 -19.68
CA VAL A 203 -9.27 5.92 -18.57
C VAL A 203 -10.14 5.21 -17.52
N GLU A 204 -10.96 4.25 -17.95
CA GLU A 204 -11.84 3.44 -17.11
C GLU A 204 -11.10 2.58 -16.08
N THR A 205 -9.85 2.22 -16.36
CA THR A 205 -9.02 1.42 -15.45
C THR A 205 -8.55 2.22 -14.22
N TRP A 206 -8.53 3.54 -14.32
CA TRP A 206 -7.88 4.41 -13.34
C TRP A 206 -8.84 4.87 -12.25
N ARG A 207 -8.68 4.28 -11.06
CA ARG A 207 -9.45 4.65 -9.86
C ARG A 207 -8.81 5.81 -9.11
N TRP A 208 -9.56 6.40 -8.17
CA TRP A 208 -8.96 7.28 -7.16
C TRP A 208 -7.92 6.52 -6.34
N PHE A 209 -6.88 7.22 -5.89
CA PHE A 209 -5.78 6.57 -5.18
C PHE A 209 -6.19 6.18 -3.76
N TYR A 210 -6.97 7.02 -3.11
CA TYR A 210 -7.59 6.79 -1.80
C TYR A 210 -9.10 6.57 -1.95
N GLY A 211 -9.70 5.85 -1.00
CA GLY A 211 -11.14 5.82 -0.81
C GLY A 211 -11.66 7.10 -0.14
N SER A 212 -12.96 7.12 0.17
CA SER A 212 -13.55 8.27 0.85
C SER A 212 -13.05 8.39 2.29
N TRP A 213 -12.51 9.56 2.64
CA TRP A 213 -12.12 9.86 4.02
C TRP A 213 -13.30 9.89 4.98
N SER A 214 -14.52 10.13 4.48
CA SER A 214 -15.75 10.03 5.26
C SER A 214 -16.11 8.59 5.66
N ASP A 215 -15.40 7.60 5.10
CA ASP A 215 -15.59 6.19 5.40
C ASP A 215 -14.58 5.67 6.45
N ALA A 216 -13.65 6.50 6.90
CA ALA A 216 -12.54 6.14 7.79
C ALA A 216 -12.89 6.16 9.29
N TYR A 217 -14.18 6.03 9.64
CA TYR A 217 -14.65 6.15 11.02
C TYR A 217 -14.39 4.91 11.89
N THR A 218 -13.71 3.90 11.36
CA THR A 218 -13.15 2.80 12.16
C THR A 218 -11.74 2.50 11.66
N VAL A 219 -10.87 1.97 12.51
CA VAL A 219 -9.49 1.61 12.18
C VAL A 219 -9.48 0.58 11.05
N LEU A 220 -10.37 -0.41 11.10
CA LEU A 220 -10.51 -1.38 10.02
C LEU A 220 -10.89 -0.68 8.70
N ARG A 221 -11.89 0.21 8.70
CA ARG A 221 -12.33 0.89 7.47
C ARG A 221 -11.27 1.82 6.90
N PHE A 222 -10.51 2.50 7.77
CA PHE A 222 -9.36 3.29 7.35
C PHE A 222 -8.38 2.46 6.52
N TRP A 223 -7.90 1.33 7.06
CA TRP A 223 -6.92 0.49 6.36
C TRP A 223 -7.49 -0.33 5.21
N SER A 224 -8.77 -0.69 5.26
CA SER A 224 -9.39 -1.59 4.28
C SER A 224 -10.15 -0.92 3.14
N HIS A 225 -10.60 0.34 3.31
CA HIS A 225 -11.40 1.07 2.32
C HIS A 225 -10.79 2.43 1.96
N THR A 226 -10.20 3.15 2.92
CA THR A 226 -9.77 4.54 2.71
C THR A 226 -8.33 4.63 2.24
N TRP A 227 -7.41 3.93 2.89
CA TRP A 227 -5.98 3.99 2.60
C TRP A 227 -5.66 3.38 1.23
N HIS A 228 -4.50 3.70 0.66
CA HIS A 228 -4.21 3.58 -0.79
C HIS A 228 -4.32 2.19 -1.45
N GLN A 229 -4.40 1.11 -0.68
CA GLN A 229 -4.41 -0.29 -1.14
C GLN A 229 -3.25 -0.73 -2.08
N LEU A 230 -2.31 0.16 -2.42
CA LEU A 230 -1.13 -0.10 -3.27
C LEU A 230 -0.38 -1.39 -2.91
N LEU A 231 -0.17 -1.63 -1.61
CA LEU A 231 0.62 -2.75 -1.12
C LEU A 231 -0.22 -3.98 -0.75
N ARG A 232 -1.55 -3.91 -0.93
CA ARG A 232 -2.52 -4.85 -0.35
C ARG A 232 -2.14 -6.30 -0.61
N LYS A 233 -1.83 -6.64 -1.86
CA LYS A 233 -1.46 -8.00 -2.25
C LYS A 233 -0.19 -8.49 -1.54
N SER A 234 0.90 -7.71 -1.64
CA SER A 234 2.21 -8.09 -1.11
C SER A 234 2.22 -8.22 0.41
N ILE A 235 1.38 -7.46 1.12
CA ILE A 235 1.28 -7.56 2.59
C ILE A 235 0.32 -8.67 3.05
N THR A 236 -0.73 -9.01 2.29
CA THR A 236 -1.67 -10.06 2.70
C THR A 236 -1.26 -11.47 2.28
N ALA A 237 -0.53 -11.62 1.17
CA ALA A 237 -0.13 -12.92 0.63
C ALA A 237 0.62 -13.82 1.64
N PRO A 238 1.57 -13.32 2.46
CA PRO A 238 2.20 -14.14 3.50
C PRO A 238 1.20 -14.70 4.51
N GLY A 239 0.21 -13.91 4.93
CA GLY A 239 -0.84 -14.35 5.86
C GLY A 239 -1.75 -15.41 5.25
N ASP A 240 -2.11 -15.25 3.97
CA ASP A 240 -2.88 -16.26 3.23
C ASP A 240 -2.14 -17.60 3.13
N ARG A 241 -0.82 -17.56 2.89
CA ARG A 241 0.02 -18.76 2.86
C ARG A 241 0.20 -19.41 4.23
N PHE A 242 0.42 -18.64 5.29
CA PHE A 242 0.49 -19.21 6.65
C PHE A 242 -0.80 -19.93 7.05
N VAL A 243 -1.96 -19.32 6.79
CA VAL A 243 -3.27 -19.97 7.02
C VAL A 243 -3.39 -21.28 6.23
N SER A 244 -2.94 -21.29 4.98
CA SER A 244 -2.97 -22.48 4.13
C SER A 244 -2.03 -23.58 4.65
N TYR A 245 -0.79 -23.25 5.01
CA TYR A 245 0.19 -24.22 5.53
C TYR A 245 -0.23 -24.82 6.86
N LEU A 246 -0.80 -24.01 7.74
CA LEU A 246 -1.30 -24.44 9.04
C LEU A 246 -2.70 -25.08 8.96
N SER A 247 -3.30 -25.16 7.76
CA SER A 247 -4.65 -25.70 7.53
C SER A 247 -5.71 -25.11 8.46
N LEU A 248 -5.64 -23.80 8.75
CA LEU A 248 -6.57 -23.16 9.67
C LEU A 248 -7.97 -23.07 9.07
N SER A 249 -8.99 -23.30 9.90
CA SER A 249 -10.39 -23.28 9.49
C SER A 249 -10.78 -21.92 8.91
N LYS A 250 -11.34 -21.93 7.69
CA LYS A 250 -11.87 -20.74 7.02
C LYS A 250 -12.93 -20.07 7.90
N GLY A 251 -12.86 -18.75 8.03
CA GLY A 251 -13.81 -17.96 8.83
C GLY A 251 -13.60 -18.00 10.34
N SER A 252 -12.63 -18.76 10.86
CA SER A 252 -12.34 -18.74 12.30
C SER A 252 -11.67 -17.42 12.74
N ASN A 253 -11.85 -17.05 14.01
CA ASN A 253 -11.19 -15.88 14.60
C ASN A 253 -9.67 -15.99 14.53
N LEU A 254 -9.12 -17.21 14.70
CA LEU A 254 -7.70 -17.46 14.59
C LEU A 254 -7.18 -17.19 13.17
N THR A 255 -7.90 -17.65 12.13
CA THR A 255 -7.56 -17.36 10.73
C THR A 255 -7.54 -15.85 10.48
N SER A 256 -8.54 -15.12 10.97
CA SER A 256 -8.62 -13.66 10.82
C SER A 256 -7.47 -12.95 11.54
N ALA A 257 -7.15 -13.37 12.77
CA ALA A 257 -6.05 -12.82 13.56
C ALA A 257 -4.69 -13.07 12.89
N VAL A 258 -4.41 -14.29 12.44
CA VAL A 258 -3.15 -14.62 11.75
C VAL A 258 -2.98 -13.75 10.52
N LYS A 259 -3.99 -13.66 9.64
CA LYS A 259 -3.92 -12.82 8.44
C LYS A 259 -3.68 -11.35 8.79
N LEU A 260 -4.40 -10.83 9.78
CA LEU A 260 -4.33 -9.44 10.20
C LEU A 260 -2.95 -9.09 10.75
N TYR A 261 -2.46 -9.86 11.72
CA TYR A 261 -1.15 -9.64 12.33
C TYR A 261 -0.02 -9.83 11.33
N THR A 262 -0.08 -10.83 10.45
CA THR A 262 0.93 -10.99 9.41
C THR A 262 0.96 -9.79 8.46
N ALA A 263 -0.20 -9.31 8.00
CA ALA A 263 -0.26 -8.15 7.11
C ALA A 263 0.33 -6.89 7.75
N PHE A 264 -0.01 -6.62 9.02
CA PHE A 264 0.52 -5.49 9.75
C PHE A 264 2.00 -5.66 10.14
N PHE A 265 2.48 -6.88 10.37
CA PHE A 265 3.90 -7.15 10.57
C PHE A 265 4.71 -6.83 9.32
N VAL A 266 4.28 -7.29 8.14
CA VAL A 266 4.96 -7.00 6.87
C VAL A 266 4.94 -5.49 6.57
N SER A 267 3.81 -4.83 6.82
CA SER A 267 3.72 -3.36 6.73
C SER A 267 4.68 -2.67 7.72
N GLY A 268 4.72 -3.14 8.96
CA GLY A 268 5.62 -2.63 10.00
C GLY A 268 7.09 -2.80 9.64
N TRP A 269 7.46 -3.92 9.02
CA TRP A 269 8.81 -4.16 8.51
C TRP A 269 9.17 -3.17 7.38
N ILE A 270 8.27 -2.97 6.42
CA ILE A 270 8.45 -2.00 5.32
C ILE A 270 8.74 -0.60 5.87
N HIS A 271 7.92 -0.14 6.82
CA HIS A 271 8.06 1.21 7.37
C HIS A 271 9.19 1.33 8.39
N HIS A 272 9.54 0.24 9.09
CA HIS A 272 10.70 0.23 9.97
C HIS A 272 12.00 0.49 9.22
N SER A 273 12.14 0.03 7.97
CA SER A 273 13.29 0.37 7.13
C SER A 273 13.40 1.88 6.88
N SER A 274 12.28 2.58 6.67
CA SER A 274 12.26 4.05 6.55
C SER A 274 12.67 4.74 7.84
N ASP A 275 12.14 4.30 8.97
CA ASP A 275 12.51 4.85 10.27
C ASP A 275 13.99 4.62 10.59
N TYR A 276 14.50 3.43 10.26
CA TYR A 276 15.89 3.08 10.52
C TYR A 276 16.86 3.99 9.78
N VAL A 277 16.62 4.25 8.49
CA VAL A 277 17.53 5.08 7.70
C VAL A 277 17.51 6.56 8.10
N VAL A 278 16.42 7.03 8.70
CA VAL A 278 16.27 8.42 9.15
C VAL A 278 16.71 8.61 10.60
N LEU A 279 16.26 7.73 11.50
CA LEU A 279 16.37 7.88 12.95
C LEU A 279 17.32 6.85 13.58
N GLY A 280 17.70 5.79 12.88
CA GLY A 280 18.40 4.65 13.46
C GLY A 280 17.45 3.65 14.14
N TYR A 281 18.01 2.78 14.97
CA TYR A 281 17.26 1.64 15.54
C TYR A 281 16.34 2.06 16.70
N HIS A 282 15.09 2.42 16.38
CA HIS A 282 14.07 2.77 17.39
C HIS A 282 12.80 1.90 17.34
N GLY A 283 12.54 1.22 16.21
CA GLY A 283 11.41 0.30 16.04
C GLY A 283 10.02 0.96 16.01
N GLY A 284 9.94 2.28 15.78
CA GLY A 284 8.69 3.05 15.84
C GLY A 284 7.60 2.52 14.91
N GLY A 285 7.92 2.32 13.63
CA GLY A 285 7.03 1.84 12.60
C GLY A 285 6.51 0.44 12.91
N LEU A 286 7.38 -0.47 13.32
CA LEU A 286 6.95 -1.82 13.71
C LEU A 286 5.95 -1.78 14.87
N LYS A 287 6.23 -0.98 15.91
CA LYS A 287 5.28 -0.78 17.04
C LYS A 287 3.96 -0.19 16.57
N PHE A 288 3.99 0.82 15.71
CA PHE A 288 2.81 1.47 15.16
C PHE A 288 1.93 0.51 14.35
N PHE A 289 2.51 -0.22 13.39
CA PHE A 289 1.72 -1.11 12.55
C PHE A 289 1.20 -2.33 13.32
N MET A 290 1.99 -2.90 14.24
CA MET A 290 1.51 -3.99 15.09
C MET A 290 0.38 -3.55 16.03
N SER A 291 0.39 -2.29 16.51
CA SER A 291 -0.71 -1.77 17.31
C SER A 291 -2.01 -1.62 16.51
N GLN A 292 -1.94 -1.36 15.19
CA GLN A 292 -3.14 -1.29 14.35
C GLN A 292 -3.90 -2.63 14.32
N ALA A 293 -3.19 -3.76 14.21
CA ALA A 293 -3.81 -5.09 14.25
C ALA A 293 -4.54 -5.32 15.58
N PHE A 294 -3.91 -4.93 16.69
CA PHE A 294 -4.50 -5.01 18.02
C PHE A 294 -5.74 -4.11 18.16
N CYS A 295 -5.67 -2.86 17.71
CA CYS A 295 -6.80 -1.93 17.70
C CYS A 295 -7.98 -2.47 16.89
N ILE A 296 -7.74 -3.07 15.73
CA ILE A 296 -8.80 -3.68 14.91
C ILE A 296 -9.48 -4.85 15.61
N MET A 297 -8.74 -5.67 16.36
CA MET A 297 -9.37 -6.75 17.14
C MET A 297 -10.23 -6.19 18.28
N ILE A 298 -9.74 -5.18 19.02
CA ILE A 298 -10.54 -4.52 20.05
C ILE A 298 -11.79 -3.91 19.44
N GLU A 299 -11.65 -3.17 18.34
CA GLU A 299 -12.75 -2.59 17.58
C GLU A 299 -13.79 -3.66 17.22
N SER A 300 -13.34 -4.82 16.72
CA SER A 300 -14.24 -5.93 16.38
C SER A 300 -15.02 -6.45 17.59
N VAL A 301 -14.37 -6.57 18.75
CA VAL A 301 -15.03 -7.00 20.00
C VAL A 301 -16.04 -5.96 20.50
N VAL A 302 -15.67 -4.67 20.46
CA VAL A 302 -16.55 -3.56 20.87
C VAL A 302 -17.79 -3.49 19.97
N LEU A 303 -17.61 -3.63 18.65
CA LEU A 303 -18.71 -3.65 17.69
C LEU A 303 -19.63 -4.85 17.90
N ASP A 304 -19.07 -6.07 18.10
CA ASP A 304 -19.86 -7.28 18.38
C ASP A 304 -20.66 -7.15 19.69
N LEU A 305 -20.02 -6.68 20.76
CA LEU A 305 -20.71 -6.46 22.04
C LEU A 305 -21.82 -5.42 21.91
N GLY A 306 -21.55 -4.30 21.24
CA GLY A 306 -22.54 -3.27 20.98
C GLY A 306 -23.77 -3.80 20.24
N GLN A 307 -23.54 -4.60 19.19
CA GLN A 307 -24.61 -5.25 18.43
C GLN A 307 -25.43 -6.22 19.29
N ARG A 308 -24.77 -7.02 20.15
CA ARG A 308 -25.45 -7.93 21.09
C ARG A 308 -26.28 -7.20 22.15
N LEU A 309 -25.90 -5.98 22.49
CA LEU A 309 -26.66 -5.10 23.39
C LEU A 309 -27.79 -4.32 22.69
N GLY A 310 -28.05 -4.60 21.41
CA GLY A 310 -29.11 -3.95 20.63
C GLY A 310 -28.76 -2.54 20.15
N LEU A 311 -27.50 -2.11 20.31
CA LEU A 311 -27.02 -0.85 19.76
C LEU A 311 -26.70 -1.03 18.28
N GLN A 312 -27.04 -0.03 17.46
CA GLN A 312 -26.70 -0.03 16.02
C GLN A 312 -25.22 0.33 15.77
N VAL A 313 -24.30 -0.10 16.63
CA VAL A 313 -22.86 0.26 16.55
C VAL A 313 -22.28 -0.26 15.24
N GLY A 314 -21.55 0.62 14.55
CA GLY A 314 -20.94 0.29 13.25
C GLY A 314 -21.91 0.40 12.06
N SER A 315 -23.19 0.69 12.28
CA SER A 315 -24.09 1.12 11.19
C SER A 315 -23.54 2.39 10.53
N HIS A 316 -23.83 2.58 9.24
CA HIS A 316 -23.49 3.80 8.50
C HIS A 316 -24.33 5.03 8.92
N THR A 317 -24.76 5.09 10.17
CA THR A 317 -25.46 6.26 10.70
C THR A 317 -24.43 7.33 11.06
N LEU A 318 -24.81 8.59 10.83
CA LEU A 318 -23.95 9.74 11.10
C LEU A 318 -23.44 9.76 12.54
N PHE A 319 -24.28 9.35 13.50
CA PHE A 319 -23.94 9.29 14.92
C PHE A 319 -22.73 8.38 15.20
N TRP A 320 -22.77 7.12 14.75
CA TRP A 320 -21.68 6.18 14.98
C TRP A 320 -20.42 6.54 14.17
N SER A 321 -20.60 7.13 12.98
CA SER A 321 -19.46 7.66 12.21
C SER A 321 -18.77 8.81 12.94
N ILE A 322 -19.50 9.74 13.57
CA ILE A 322 -18.91 10.84 14.35
C ILE A 322 -18.16 10.30 15.56
N ILE A 323 -18.76 9.37 16.31
CA ILE A 323 -18.11 8.74 17.47
C ILE A 323 -16.80 8.06 17.03
N GLY A 324 -16.80 7.38 15.90
CA GLY A 324 -15.63 6.70 15.37
C GLY A 324 -14.45 7.61 14.99
N TYR A 325 -14.70 8.90 14.69
CA TYR A 325 -13.65 9.87 14.41
C TYR A 325 -13.00 10.50 15.65
N ILE A 326 -13.66 10.41 16.81
CA ILE A 326 -13.23 11.07 18.05
C ILE A 326 -12.13 10.26 18.73
#